data_AF-A0A7J8JRJ3-F1
#
_entry.id   AF-A0A7J8JRJ3-F1
#
_cell.length_a   1.000
_cell.length_b   1.000
_cell.length_c   1.000
_cell.angle_alpha   90.00
_cell.angle_beta   90.00
_cell.angle_gamma   90.00
#
_symmetry.space_group_name_H-M   'P 1'
#
loop_
_entity.id
_entity.type
_entity.pdbx_description
1 polymer ?
#
loop_
_entity_poly.entity_id
_entity_poly.type
_entity_poly.pdbx_seq_one_letter_code
_entity_poly.pdbx_strand_id
1 'polypeptide(L)'
;MSSKYQIINLETDFWNITYLCERTYQQHHEAVKAQIRESLLAKHTLEKQQLFEMYEGTHSQLRSELDKMNKEMASVQECYLEVCREKDSLEAALRKTFEKEQQAREKKMKEELLQQLEKEWQSKLDQTIKAMKKKTSESYSQTDQVTTVEVISQKEMAIMIKEQKQKIQQDLEQEKEIAIKGALKKLEVELELKYCENIAKQVETAVQNARRRWLEELPELSEYKAHVRAEQRRWEEQQETSVAKRILFAVSEAKEKWKSELENMKKTVMPGKELEEKIHSLQRELELKDQEVPVAVRAELAKARSEWNKEKQEEIHRIQEQNEEDYRQFLDDHRNKINEVLAAAKEDFLKQKMELLLQKETELQACLDQSRREWTMQEARRIQLELCQYEEDILTVLELLLKDTQKEHVSGSEDKRLADLVSTCSSKWVSVRYFEKLKACVQKAFQDILSLLTENANPQWEKVCS
;
A
#
# COMPACT_ATOMS: atom_id res chain seq x y z
N MET A 1 -51.62 -92.55 -34.63
CA MET A 1 -50.26 -91.99 -34.36
C MET A 1 -50.09 -90.60 -34.98
N SER A 2 -50.14 -90.45 -36.31
CA SER A 2 -49.89 -89.19 -37.06
C SER A 2 -50.24 -87.87 -36.32
N SER A 3 -51.50 -87.65 -35.92
CA SER A 3 -51.94 -86.41 -35.25
C SER A 3 -51.13 -86.00 -34.00
N LYS A 4 -50.61 -86.93 -33.19
CA LYS A 4 -49.77 -86.55 -32.03
C LYS A 4 -48.41 -85.97 -32.44
N TYR A 5 -47.78 -86.54 -33.46
CA TYR A 5 -46.54 -85.98 -34.01
C TYR A 5 -46.78 -84.60 -34.64
N GLN A 6 -47.94 -84.41 -35.28
CA GLN A 6 -48.30 -83.14 -35.89
C GLN A 6 -48.51 -82.02 -34.85
N ILE A 7 -49.08 -82.33 -33.68
CA ILE A 7 -49.20 -81.39 -32.55
C ILE A 7 -47.81 -81.04 -31.99
N ILE A 8 -46.96 -82.03 -31.72
CA ILE A 8 -45.61 -81.80 -31.16
C ILE A 8 -44.75 -80.94 -32.09
N ASN A 9 -44.84 -81.15 -33.41
CA ASN A 9 -44.16 -80.30 -34.38
C ASN A 9 -44.68 -78.86 -34.33
N LEU A 10 -46.01 -78.64 -34.29
CA LEU A 10 -46.60 -77.31 -34.20
C LEU A 10 -46.23 -76.57 -32.89
N GLU A 11 -46.15 -77.28 -31.76
CA GLU A 11 -45.65 -76.71 -30.50
C GLU A 11 -44.16 -76.34 -30.59
N THR A 12 -43.35 -77.19 -31.23
CA THR A 12 -41.92 -76.93 -31.46
C THR A 12 -41.70 -75.71 -32.37
N ASP A 13 -42.46 -75.62 -33.47
CA ASP A 13 -42.42 -74.50 -34.40
C ASP A 13 -42.90 -73.18 -33.74
N PHE A 14 -43.94 -73.24 -32.89
CA PHE A 14 -44.40 -72.10 -32.11
C PHE A 14 -43.33 -71.57 -31.15
N TRP A 15 -42.67 -72.46 -30.39
CA TRP A 15 -41.57 -72.06 -29.49
C TRP A 15 -40.37 -71.51 -30.26
N ASN A 16 -40.02 -72.10 -31.41
CA ASN A 16 -38.96 -71.59 -32.28
C ASN A 16 -39.27 -70.19 -32.82
N ILE A 17 -40.49 -69.94 -33.29
CA ILE A 17 -40.93 -68.62 -33.78
C ILE A 17 -40.92 -67.58 -32.64
N THR A 18 -41.42 -67.96 -31.46
CA THR A 18 -41.44 -67.08 -30.27
C THR A 18 -40.02 -66.69 -29.85
N TYR A 19 -39.10 -67.67 -29.75
CA TYR A 19 -37.70 -67.43 -29.41
C TYR A 19 -36.96 -66.57 -30.45
N LEU A 20 -37.24 -66.78 -31.75
CA LEU A 20 -36.69 -65.93 -32.81
C LEU A 20 -37.21 -64.49 -32.73
N CYS A 21 -38.49 -64.30 -32.40
CA CYS A 21 -39.10 -62.98 -32.21
C CYS A 21 -38.54 -62.25 -30.98
N GLU A 22 -38.40 -62.95 -29.85
CA GLU A 22 -37.81 -62.40 -28.62
C GLU A 22 -36.33 -62.03 -28.84
N ARG A 23 -35.56 -62.90 -29.50
CA ARG A 23 -34.15 -62.66 -29.82
C ARG A 23 -33.96 -61.46 -30.74
N THR A 24 -34.75 -61.31 -31.81
CA THR A 24 -34.63 -60.15 -32.71
C THR A 24 -35.09 -58.87 -32.01
N TYR A 25 -36.16 -58.90 -31.21
CA TYR A 25 -36.57 -57.77 -30.37
C TYR A 25 -35.44 -57.32 -29.42
N GLN A 26 -34.81 -58.26 -28.71
CA GLN A 26 -33.72 -57.95 -27.78
C GLN A 26 -32.48 -57.41 -28.51
N GLN A 27 -32.16 -57.93 -29.70
CA GLN A 27 -31.10 -57.40 -30.56
C GLN A 27 -31.39 -55.97 -31.03
N HIS A 28 -32.63 -55.67 -31.45
CA HIS A 28 -33.03 -54.31 -31.80
C HIS A 28 -33.00 -53.37 -30.58
N HIS A 29 -33.43 -53.83 -29.40
CA HIS A 29 -33.39 -53.04 -28.17
C HIS A 29 -31.96 -52.65 -27.78
N GLU A 30 -31.02 -53.60 -27.71
CA GLU A 30 -29.63 -53.29 -27.39
C GLU A 30 -28.93 -52.47 -28.49
N ALA A 31 -29.28 -52.65 -29.78
CA ALA A 31 -28.74 -51.83 -30.86
C ALA A 31 -29.18 -50.36 -30.76
N VAL A 32 -30.47 -50.10 -30.55
CA VAL A 32 -31.00 -48.72 -30.34
C VAL A 32 -30.39 -48.09 -29.08
N LYS A 33 -30.25 -48.88 -28.01
CA LYS A 33 -29.64 -48.46 -26.75
C LYS A 33 -28.13 -48.16 -26.88
N ALA A 34 -27.39 -48.88 -27.73
CA ALA A 34 -26.02 -48.56 -28.10
C ALA A 34 -25.95 -47.26 -28.90
N GLN A 35 -26.77 -47.12 -29.95
CA GLN A 35 -26.84 -45.92 -30.79
C GLN A 35 -27.17 -44.65 -29.97
N ILE A 36 -28.09 -44.74 -29.01
CA ILE A 36 -28.42 -43.63 -28.10
C ILE A 36 -27.22 -43.27 -27.21
N ARG A 37 -26.51 -44.27 -26.66
CA ARG A 37 -25.30 -44.04 -25.84
C ARG A 37 -24.18 -43.38 -26.65
N GLU A 38 -23.93 -43.85 -27.86
CA GLU A 38 -22.93 -43.29 -28.77
C GLU A 38 -23.28 -41.86 -29.17
N SER A 39 -24.54 -41.59 -29.52
CA SER A 39 -25.03 -40.25 -29.86
C SER A 39 -24.91 -39.27 -28.68
N LEU A 40 -25.29 -39.69 -27.47
CA LEU A 40 -25.13 -38.87 -26.26
C LEU A 40 -23.67 -38.62 -25.90
N LEU A 41 -22.81 -39.64 -26.03
CA LEU A 41 -21.37 -39.50 -25.78
C LEU A 41 -20.72 -38.54 -26.78
N ALA A 42 -21.00 -38.71 -28.08
CA ALA A 42 -20.50 -37.85 -29.15
C ALA A 42 -20.95 -36.39 -28.97
N LYS A 43 -22.22 -36.18 -28.62
CA LYS A 43 -22.75 -34.86 -28.27
C LYS A 43 -22.02 -34.25 -27.07
N HIS A 44 -21.89 -34.99 -25.98
CA HIS A 44 -21.19 -34.52 -24.78
C HIS A 44 -19.70 -34.21 -25.04
N THR A 45 -19.01 -34.99 -25.89
CA THR A 45 -17.63 -34.65 -26.28
C THR A 45 -17.54 -33.38 -27.12
N LEU A 46 -18.52 -33.12 -28.00
CA LEU A 46 -18.57 -31.88 -28.79
C LEU A 46 -18.89 -30.66 -27.92
N GLU A 47 -19.91 -30.75 -27.06
CA GLU A 47 -20.26 -29.67 -26.12
C GLU A 47 -19.09 -29.36 -25.17
N LYS A 48 -18.40 -30.39 -24.67
CA LYS A 48 -17.17 -30.23 -23.89
C LYS A 48 -16.08 -29.51 -24.69
N GLN A 49 -15.79 -29.94 -25.92
CA GLN A 49 -14.75 -29.33 -26.74
C GLN A 49 -15.06 -27.86 -27.04
N GLN A 50 -16.29 -27.53 -27.43
CA GLN A 50 -16.72 -26.15 -27.69
C GLN A 50 -16.60 -25.25 -26.45
N LEU A 51 -16.89 -25.78 -25.25
CA LEU A 51 -16.66 -25.06 -24.00
C LEU A 51 -15.16 -24.79 -23.76
N PHE A 52 -14.28 -25.77 -23.97
CA PHE A 52 -12.83 -25.57 -23.85
C PHE A 52 -12.31 -24.52 -24.86
N GLU A 53 -12.71 -24.60 -26.13
CA GLU A 53 -12.31 -23.64 -27.16
C GLU A 53 -12.75 -22.21 -26.82
N MET A 54 -13.97 -22.01 -26.29
CA MET A 54 -14.43 -20.69 -25.82
C MET A 54 -13.69 -20.21 -24.56
N TYR A 55 -13.42 -21.09 -23.60
CA TYR A 55 -12.66 -20.73 -22.38
C TYR A 55 -11.20 -20.38 -22.68
N GLU A 56 -10.53 -21.14 -23.54
CA GLU A 56 -9.15 -20.84 -23.96
C GLU A 56 -9.07 -19.58 -24.82
N GLY A 57 -10.04 -19.35 -25.70
CA GLY A 57 -10.15 -18.12 -26.50
C GLY A 57 -10.34 -16.87 -25.62
N THR A 58 -11.33 -16.88 -24.72
CA THR A 58 -11.59 -15.75 -23.80
C THR A 58 -10.44 -15.51 -22.83
N HIS A 59 -9.83 -16.55 -22.27
CA HIS A 59 -8.63 -16.43 -21.43
C HIS A 59 -7.44 -15.83 -22.21
N SER A 60 -7.25 -16.22 -23.48
CA SER A 60 -6.18 -15.68 -24.33
C SER A 60 -6.42 -14.21 -24.69
N GLN A 61 -7.67 -13.82 -24.94
CA GLN A 61 -8.05 -12.42 -25.15
C GLN A 61 -7.76 -11.58 -23.90
N LEU A 62 -8.27 -11.97 -22.73
CA LEU A 62 -8.05 -11.26 -21.46
C LEU A 62 -6.57 -11.11 -21.13
N ARG A 63 -5.75 -12.14 -21.43
CA ARG A 63 -4.29 -12.07 -21.28
C ARG A 63 -3.65 -11.05 -22.22
N SER A 64 -4.08 -10.99 -23.48
CA SER A 64 -3.60 -9.99 -24.44
C SER A 64 -4.02 -8.56 -24.07
N GLU A 65 -5.21 -8.38 -23.52
CA GLU A 65 -5.71 -7.08 -23.01
C GLU A 65 -4.92 -6.63 -21.77
N LEU A 66 -4.62 -7.55 -20.85
CA LEU A 66 -3.75 -7.30 -19.69
C LEU A 66 -2.32 -6.95 -20.13
N ASP A 67 -1.74 -7.69 -21.08
CA ASP A 67 -0.41 -7.41 -21.64
C ASP A 67 -0.34 -6.09 -22.43
N LYS A 68 -1.47 -5.60 -22.97
CA LYS A 68 -1.59 -4.26 -23.56
C LYS A 68 -1.63 -3.19 -22.47
N MET A 69 -2.51 -3.33 -21.47
CA MET A 69 -2.66 -2.39 -20.36
C MET A 69 -1.35 -2.25 -19.57
N ASN A 70 -0.60 -3.34 -19.36
CA ASN A 70 0.71 -3.31 -18.71
C ASN A 70 1.75 -2.48 -19.48
N LYS A 71 1.74 -2.53 -20.83
CA LYS A 71 2.63 -1.71 -21.68
C LYS A 71 2.23 -0.24 -21.65
N GLU A 72 0.93 0.04 -21.68
CA GLU A 72 0.40 1.40 -21.57
C GLU A 72 0.74 2.01 -20.20
N MET A 73 0.54 1.26 -19.11
CA MET A 73 0.96 1.64 -17.75
C MET A 73 2.46 1.92 -17.65
N ALA A 74 3.32 1.06 -18.22
CA ALA A 74 4.77 1.29 -18.24
C ALA A 74 5.15 2.56 -19.01
N SER A 75 4.46 2.87 -20.12
CA SER A 75 4.70 4.12 -20.88
C SER A 75 4.29 5.37 -20.11
N VAL A 76 3.20 5.30 -19.33
CA VAL A 76 2.77 6.39 -18.43
C VAL A 76 3.75 6.57 -17.27
N GLN A 77 4.29 5.48 -16.72
CA GLN A 77 5.31 5.54 -15.66
C GLN A 77 6.60 6.21 -16.13
N GLU A 78 7.12 5.87 -17.31
CA GLU A 78 8.32 6.52 -17.84
C GLU A 78 8.06 8.00 -18.19
N CYS A 79 6.89 8.32 -18.74
CA CYS A 79 6.48 9.71 -18.99
C CYS A 79 6.41 10.54 -17.68
N TYR A 80 5.88 9.96 -16.61
CA TYR A 80 5.86 10.60 -15.29
C TYR A 80 7.29 10.82 -14.73
N LEU A 81 8.19 9.85 -14.90
CA LEU A 81 9.60 9.99 -14.53
C LEU A 81 10.30 11.09 -15.35
N GLU A 82 10.02 11.19 -16.65
CA GLU A 82 10.52 12.25 -17.52
C GLU A 82 10.09 13.64 -17.01
N VAL A 83 8.79 13.83 -16.75
CA VAL A 83 8.24 15.08 -16.20
C VAL A 83 8.86 15.43 -14.84
N CYS A 84 9.15 14.44 -13.98
CA CYS A 84 9.87 14.68 -12.73
C CYS A 84 11.31 15.18 -12.98
N ARG A 85 12.05 14.55 -13.91
CA ARG A 85 13.42 14.96 -14.30
C ARG A 85 13.45 16.38 -14.87
N GLU A 86 12.48 16.74 -15.73
CA GLU A 86 12.34 18.08 -16.28
C GLU A 86 12.04 19.10 -15.17
N LYS A 87 11.08 18.81 -14.28
CA LYS A 87 10.70 19.67 -13.17
C LYS A 87 11.89 19.92 -12.22
N ASP A 88 12.65 18.88 -11.86
CA ASP A 88 13.86 19.02 -11.03
C ASP A 88 14.95 19.86 -11.74
N SER A 89 15.09 19.68 -13.05
CA SER A 89 16.05 20.45 -13.87
C SER A 89 15.67 21.94 -13.96
N LEU A 90 14.38 22.25 -14.08
CA LEU A 90 13.85 23.62 -14.06
C LEU A 90 13.99 24.27 -12.68
N GLU A 91 13.70 23.54 -11.59
CA GLU A 91 13.97 24.02 -10.23
C GLU A 91 15.46 24.35 -10.02
N ALA A 92 16.37 23.47 -10.45
CA ALA A 92 17.81 23.70 -10.35
C ALA A 92 18.26 24.93 -11.17
N ALA A 93 17.69 25.12 -12.37
CA ALA A 93 17.95 26.30 -13.19
C ALA A 93 17.44 27.59 -12.51
N LEU A 94 16.23 27.59 -11.95
CA LEU A 94 15.63 28.72 -11.25
C LEU A 94 16.41 29.11 -9.98
N ARG A 95 16.80 28.13 -9.15
CA ARG A 95 17.66 28.38 -7.98
C ARG A 95 18.98 29.06 -8.39
N LYS A 96 19.59 28.58 -9.48
CA LYS A 96 20.84 29.11 -10.03
C LYS A 96 20.71 30.50 -10.68
N THR A 97 19.53 30.89 -11.17
CA THR A 97 19.29 32.28 -11.62
C THR A 97 19.02 33.21 -10.44
N PHE A 98 18.24 32.77 -9.45
CA PHE A 98 17.96 33.53 -8.23
C PHE A 98 19.24 33.83 -7.43
N GLU A 99 20.11 32.84 -7.23
CA GLU A 99 21.38 33.01 -6.53
C GLU A 99 22.27 34.06 -7.23
N LYS A 100 22.39 34.00 -8.56
CA LYS A 100 23.13 34.99 -9.36
C LYS A 100 22.56 36.40 -9.22
N GLU A 101 21.23 36.53 -9.23
CA GLU A 101 20.59 37.84 -9.09
C GLU A 101 20.77 38.41 -7.68
N GLN A 102 20.64 37.58 -6.65
CA GLN A 102 20.91 37.95 -5.25
C GLN A 102 22.36 38.42 -5.07
N GLN A 103 23.34 37.66 -5.58
CA GLN A 103 24.75 38.07 -5.56
C GLN A 103 25.00 39.39 -6.31
N ALA A 104 24.27 39.66 -7.40
CA ALA A 104 24.36 40.92 -8.14
C ALA A 104 23.74 42.11 -7.38
N ARG A 105 22.58 41.91 -6.73
CA ARG A 105 21.92 42.91 -5.86
C ARG A 105 22.80 43.26 -4.66
N GLU A 106 23.41 42.26 -4.01
CA GLU A 106 24.32 42.47 -2.90
C GLU A 106 25.59 43.25 -3.29
N LYS A 107 26.17 42.98 -4.47
CA LYS A 107 27.33 43.74 -4.97
C LYS A 107 26.98 45.22 -5.16
N LYS A 108 25.85 45.52 -5.81
CA LYS A 108 25.34 46.89 -5.96
C LYS A 108 25.12 47.59 -4.61
N MET A 109 24.45 46.93 -3.67
CA MET A 109 24.24 47.49 -2.32
C MET A 109 25.57 47.80 -1.61
N LYS A 110 26.56 46.90 -1.71
CA LYS A 110 27.90 47.10 -1.11
C LYS A 110 28.63 48.28 -1.78
N GLU A 111 28.51 48.44 -3.10
CA GLU A 111 29.06 49.58 -3.85
C GLU A 111 28.36 50.91 -3.50
N GLU A 112 27.04 50.93 -3.38
CA GLU A 112 26.24 52.10 -2.98
C GLU A 112 26.56 52.56 -1.54
N LEU A 113 26.68 51.62 -0.59
CA LEU A 113 27.07 51.90 0.79
C LEU A 113 28.50 52.45 0.90
N LEU A 114 29.45 51.92 0.12
CA LEU A 114 30.81 52.45 0.06
C LEU A 114 30.82 53.90 -0.48
N GLN A 115 30.06 54.20 -1.52
CA GLN A 115 29.93 55.57 -2.05
C GLN A 115 29.26 56.53 -1.05
N GLN A 116 28.30 56.08 -0.25
CA GLN A 116 27.70 56.90 0.81
C GLN A 116 28.72 57.19 1.92
N LEU A 117 29.44 56.15 2.39
CA LEU A 117 30.45 56.27 3.43
C LEU A 117 31.58 57.21 3.00
N GLU A 118 32.05 57.13 1.75
CA GLU A 118 33.09 58.01 1.22
C GLU A 118 32.63 59.48 1.16
N LYS A 119 31.39 59.75 0.71
CA LYS A 119 30.81 61.10 0.71
C LYS A 119 30.68 61.67 2.12
N GLU A 120 30.28 60.86 3.10
CA GLU A 120 30.30 61.26 4.50
C GLU A 120 31.70 61.58 5.00
N TRP A 121 32.70 60.76 4.65
CA TRP A 121 34.09 60.94 5.07
C TRP A 121 34.69 62.23 4.49
N GLN A 122 34.45 62.48 3.21
CA GLN A 122 34.80 63.73 2.54
C GLN A 122 34.13 64.94 3.23
N SER A 123 32.83 64.88 3.52
CA SER A 123 32.11 65.96 4.21
C SER A 123 32.65 66.22 5.63
N LYS A 124 32.96 65.15 6.39
CA LYS A 124 33.57 65.24 7.74
C LYS A 124 34.96 65.88 7.66
N LEU A 125 35.79 65.49 6.70
CA LEU A 125 37.11 66.09 6.46
C LEU A 125 37.00 67.58 6.12
N ASP A 126 36.09 67.95 5.23
CA ASP A 126 35.84 69.32 4.79
C ASP A 126 35.34 70.23 5.94
N GLN A 127 34.48 69.68 6.80
CA GLN A 127 34.03 70.34 8.04
C GLN A 127 35.18 70.52 9.03
N THR A 128 36.04 69.50 9.22
CA THR A 128 37.23 69.60 10.07
C THR A 128 38.20 70.65 9.56
N ILE A 129 38.47 70.72 8.25
CA ILE A 129 39.35 71.73 7.63
C ILE A 129 38.77 73.14 7.83
N LYS A 130 37.46 73.34 7.65
CA LYS A 130 36.77 74.62 7.91
C LYS A 130 36.84 75.02 9.39
N ALA A 131 36.58 74.08 10.30
CA ALA A 131 36.65 74.30 11.74
C ALA A 131 38.08 74.60 12.23
N MET A 132 39.09 73.94 11.66
CA MET A 132 40.50 74.17 11.96
C MET A 132 40.94 75.55 11.47
N LYS A 133 40.60 75.93 10.23
CA LYS A 133 40.84 77.29 9.71
C LYS A 133 40.18 78.37 10.58
N LYS A 134 39.00 78.12 11.14
CA LYS A 134 38.38 79.05 12.10
C LYS A 134 39.13 79.10 13.43
N LYS A 135 39.47 77.95 14.03
CA LYS A 135 40.18 77.89 15.32
C LYS A 135 41.59 78.49 15.27
N THR A 136 42.32 78.35 14.17
CA THR A 136 43.63 79.02 14.00
C THR A 136 43.50 80.55 13.86
N SER A 137 42.29 81.08 13.68
CA SER A 137 41.99 82.52 13.75
C SER A 137 41.57 83.00 15.16
N GLU A 138 41.36 82.11 16.12
CA GLU A 138 40.74 82.40 17.42
C GLU A 138 41.46 81.68 18.60
N SER A 139 42.43 82.40 19.21
CA SER A 139 43.08 82.17 20.53
C SER A 139 44.44 81.41 20.63
N TYR A 140 45.20 81.77 21.68
CA TYR A 140 46.52 81.28 22.13
C TYR A 140 46.45 80.82 23.63
N SER A 141 47.46 80.10 24.17
CA SER A 141 47.70 79.73 25.61
C SER A 141 46.81 78.63 26.27
N GLN A 142 47.05 78.01 27.46
CA GLN A 142 48.21 77.47 28.28
C GLN A 142 47.70 77.10 29.73
N THR A 143 48.28 76.31 30.67
CA THR A 143 49.22 75.13 30.78
C THR A 143 49.22 74.57 32.23
N ASP A 144 49.33 73.23 32.41
CA ASP A 144 50.07 72.46 33.49
C ASP A 144 49.70 72.59 35.02
N GLN A 145 49.98 71.67 35.99
CA GLN A 145 50.38 70.23 36.09
C GLN A 145 50.22 69.66 37.56
N VAL A 146 50.80 68.47 37.88
CA VAL A 146 51.31 67.96 39.21
C VAL A 146 50.53 66.85 39.98
N THR A 147 51.25 65.94 40.69
CA THR A 147 50.79 64.66 41.34
C THR A 147 51.77 64.23 42.47
N THR A 148 51.45 63.25 43.36
CA THR A 148 52.34 62.08 43.77
C THR A 148 52.00 61.24 45.04
N VAL A 149 51.08 61.59 45.96
CA VAL A 149 50.90 60.82 47.24
C VAL A 149 50.08 59.51 47.14
N GLU A 150 49.40 59.30 46.02
CA GLU A 150 48.27 58.36 45.87
C GLU A 150 48.65 56.87 45.64
N VAL A 151 49.95 56.57 45.53
CA VAL A 151 50.51 55.46 44.72
C VAL A 151 50.18 54.04 45.19
N ILE A 152 49.94 53.81 46.50
CA ILE A 152 49.62 52.45 47.00
C ILE A 152 48.15 52.14 46.78
N SER A 153 47.24 53.06 47.15
CA SER A 153 45.81 52.95 46.83
C SER A 153 45.59 52.89 45.31
N GLN A 154 46.34 53.67 44.52
CA GLN A 154 46.32 53.60 43.06
C GLN A 154 46.62 52.20 42.51
N LYS A 155 47.43 51.36 43.16
CA LYS A 155 47.74 50.02 42.62
C LYS A 155 46.55 49.06 42.73
N GLU A 156 45.92 48.99 43.90
CA GLU A 156 44.75 48.14 44.11
C GLU A 156 43.54 48.68 43.33
N MET A 157 43.37 50.00 43.31
CA MET A 157 42.34 50.67 42.51
C MET A 157 42.58 50.51 41.00
N ALA A 158 43.83 50.51 40.51
CA ALA A 158 44.14 50.24 39.11
C ALA A 158 43.95 48.76 38.73
N ILE A 159 44.09 47.82 39.66
CA ILE A 159 43.72 46.41 39.43
C ILE A 159 42.20 46.30 39.26
N MET A 160 41.40 46.83 40.20
CA MET A 160 39.94 46.86 40.04
C MET A 160 39.49 47.60 38.77
N ILE A 161 40.07 48.76 38.45
CA ILE A 161 39.75 49.51 37.21
C ILE A 161 40.10 48.68 35.97
N LYS A 162 41.21 47.92 35.99
CA LYS A 162 41.60 47.04 34.88
C LYS A 162 40.64 45.85 34.73
N GLU A 163 40.26 45.22 35.84
CA GLU A 163 39.29 44.11 35.85
C GLU A 163 37.89 44.57 35.43
N GLN A 164 37.43 45.71 35.95
CA GLN A 164 36.16 46.34 35.57
C GLN A 164 36.16 46.77 34.09
N LYS A 165 37.27 47.33 33.59
CA LYS A 165 37.43 47.64 32.16
C LYS A 165 37.41 46.37 31.30
N GLN A 166 38.08 45.30 31.72
CA GLN A 166 38.08 44.02 31.02
C GLN A 166 36.67 43.41 31.00
N LYS A 167 35.91 43.51 32.10
CA LYS A 167 34.52 43.07 32.20
C LYS A 167 33.60 43.87 31.28
N ILE A 168 33.65 45.21 31.33
CA ILE A 168 32.89 46.09 30.42
C ILE A 168 33.22 45.78 28.96
N GLN A 169 34.48 45.53 28.63
CA GLN A 169 34.89 45.19 27.26
C GLN A 169 34.41 43.80 26.83
N GLN A 170 34.33 42.82 27.75
CA GLN A 170 33.74 41.51 27.49
C GLN A 170 32.22 41.59 27.26
N ASP A 171 31.53 42.35 28.11
CA ASP A 171 30.06 42.49 28.06
C ASP A 171 29.62 43.24 26.80
N LEU A 172 30.36 44.28 26.40
CA LEU A 172 30.16 44.99 25.14
C LEU A 172 30.37 44.08 23.92
N GLU A 173 31.33 43.14 23.97
CA GLU A 173 31.55 42.21 22.85
C GLU A 173 30.46 41.14 22.78
N GLN A 174 29.95 40.67 23.93
CA GLN A 174 28.78 39.79 24.00
C GLN A 174 27.52 40.48 23.47
N GLU A 175 27.29 41.75 23.81
CA GLU A 175 26.15 42.52 23.30
C GLU A 175 26.23 42.71 21.78
N LYS A 176 27.42 43.01 21.22
CA LYS A 176 27.65 43.00 19.76
C LYS A 176 27.37 41.63 19.16
N GLU A 177 27.86 40.55 19.76
CA GLU A 177 27.67 39.19 19.23
C GLU A 177 26.18 38.81 19.19
N ILE A 178 25.41 39.18 20.23
CA ILE A 178 23.96 39.02 20.29
C ILE A 178 23.27 39.88 19.23
N ALA A 179 23.66 41.15 19.06
CA ALA A 179 23.11 42.06 18.06
C ALA A 179 23.37 41.56 16.62
N ILE A 180 24.59 41.07 16.33
CA ILE A 180 24.97 40.49 15.03
C ILE A 180 24.17 39.21 14.76
N LYS A 181 24.08 38.29 15.73
CA LYS A 181 23.25 37.07 15.61
C LYS A 181 21.77 37.41 15.41
N GLY A 182 21.25 38.45 16.06
CA GLY A 182 19.90 38.96 15.86
C GLY A 182 19.66 39.59 14.49
N ALA A 183 20.64 40.32 13.96
CA ALA A 183 20.58 40.91 12.62
C ALA A 183 20.65 39.84 11.51
N LEU A 184 21.54 38.85 11.65
CA LEU A 184 21.66 37.74 10.70
C LEU A 184 20.35 36.94 10.59
N LYS A 185 19.73 36.57 11.71
CA LYS A 185 18.44 35.86 11.72
C LYS A 185 17.29 36.66 11.10
N LYS A 186 17.30 38.00 11.23
CA LYS A 186 16.32 38.86 10.56
C LYS A 186 16.51 38.86 9.05
N LEU A 187 17.76 38.97 8.58
CA LEU A 187 18.09 38.93 7.15
C LEU A 187 17.77 37.57 6.53
N GLU A 188 18.04 36.47 7.25
CA GLU A 188 17.69 35.10 6.87
C GLU A 188 16.19 34.96 6.56
N VAL A 189 15.33 35.32 7.53
CA VAL A 189 13.86 35.31 7.36
C VAL A 189 13.39 36.28 6.25
N GLU A 190 14.03 37.43 6.09
CA GLU A 190 13.68 38.38 5.02
C GLU A 190 14.02 37.83 3.62
N LEU A 191 15.09 37.05 3.48
CA LEU A 191 15.48 36.38 2.24
C LEU A 191 14.58 35.17 1.95
N GLU A 192 14.21 34.38 2.95
CA GLU A 192 13.23 33.29 2.81
C GLU A 192 11.86 33.82 2.37
N LEU A 193 11.37 34.90 2.98
CA LEU A 193 10.11 35.53 2.62
C LEU A 193 10.13 36.06 1.18
N LYS A 194 11.21 36.72 0.76
CA LYS A 194 11.41 37.16 -0.63
C LYS A 194 11.50 35.99 -1.61
N TYR A 195 12.09 34.86 -1.24
CA TYR A 195 12.14 33.66 -2.07
C TYR A 195 10.73 33.07 -2.26
N CYS A 196 9.96 32.94 -1.18
CA CYS A 196 8.57 32.47 -1.22
C CYS A 196 7.67 33.40 -2.04
N GLU A 197 7.79 34.72 -1.87
CA GLU A 197 7.09 35.71 -2.71
C GLU A 197 7.42 35.56 -4.20
N ASN A 198 8.69 35.33 -4.55
CA ASN A 198 9.10 35.22 -5.95
C ASN A 198 8.59 33.91 -6.58
N ILE A 199 8.57 32.80 -5.83
CA ILE A 199 7.92 31.57 -6.28
C ILE A 199 6.42 31.79 -6.47
N ALA A 200 5.74 32.41 -5.50
CA ALA A 200 4.30 32.70 -5.60
C ALA A 200 3.98 33.53 -6.86
N LYS A 201 4.75 34.59 -7.14
CA LYS A 201 4.61 35.42 -8.35
C LYS A 201 4.89 34.64 -9.64
N GLN A 202 5.88 33.74 -9.65
CA GLN A 202 6.16 32.89 -10.81
C GLN A 202 5.04 31.86 -11.06
N VAL A 203 4.55 31.18 -10.01
CA VAL A 203 3.44 30.23 -10.10
C VAL A 203 2.16 30.92 -10.53
N GLU A 204 1.83 32.08 -9.94
CA GLU A 204 0.67 32.88 -10.35
C GLU A 204 0.78 33.29 -11.82
N THR A 205 1.94 33.81 -12.26
CA THR A 205 2.17 34.17 -13.66
C THR A 205 2.04 32.96 -14.59
N ALA A 206 2.53 31.78 -14.19
CA ALA A 206 2.40 30.55 -14.96
C ALA A 206 0.93 30.10 -15.07
N VAL A 207 0.17 30.13 -13.98
CA VAL A 207 -1.26 29.79 -13.95
C VAL A 207 -2.09 30.78 -14.76
N GLN A 208 -1.83 32.09 -14.65
CA GLN A 208 -2.49 33.11 -15.47
C GLN A 208 -2.20 32.90 -16.97
N ASN A 209 -0.96 32.54 -17.34
CA ASN A 209 -0.61 32.26 -18.73
C ASN A 209 -1.17 30.93 -19.25
N ALA A 210 -1.24 29.89 -18.41
CA ALA A 210 -1.91 28.63 -18.76
C ALA A 210 -3.41 28.83 -18.98
N ARG A 211 -4.08 29.57 -18.08
CA ARG A 211 -5.49 29.97 -18.23
C ARG A 211 -5.72 30.81 -19.49
N ARG A 212 -4.78 31.71 -19.83
CA ARG A 212 -4.85 32.49 -21.08
C ARG A 212 -4.82 31.59 -22.30
N ARG A 213 -3.81 30.70 -22.41
CA ARG A 213 -3.71 29.74 -23.52
C ARG A 213 -4.94 28.86 -23.63
N TRP A 214 -5.44 28.33 -22.51
CA TRP A 214 -6.68 27.54 -22.51
C TRP A 214 -7.88 28.33 -23.03
N LEU A 215 -8.01 29.62 -22.71
CA LEU A 215 -9.06 30.49 -23.26
C LEU A 215 -8.84 30.87 -24.75
N GLU A 216 -7.60 30.84 -25.24
CA GLU A 216 -7.24 31.05 -26.65
C GLU A 216 -7.44 29.77 -27.49
N GLU A 217 -7.23 28.59 -26.89
CA GLU A 217 -7.35 27.26 -27.52
C GLU A 217 -8.78 26.69 -27.44
N LEU A 218 -9.54 26.96 -26.37
CA LEU A 218 -10.91 26.48 -26.16
C LEU A 218 -11.85 26.77 -27.36
N PRO A 219 -11.87 27.98 -27.96
CA PRO A 219 -12.64 28.25 -29.17
C PRO A 219 -12.24 27.39 -30.38
N GLU A 220 -10.98 26.94 -30.43
CA GLU A 220 -10.44 26.15 -31.54
C GLU A 220 -10.70 24.63 -31.41
N LEU A 221 -10.95 24.13 -30.20
CA LEU A 221 -11.25 22.72 -29.95
C LEU A 221 -12.47 22.22 -30.75
N SER A 222 -12.32 21.06 -31.39
CA SER A 222 -13.36 20.41 -32.19
C SER A 222 -14.63 20.11 -31.39
N GLU A 223 -14.48 19.68 -30.14
CA GLU A 223 -15.56 19.37 -29.21
C GLU A 223 -16.34 20.63 -28.82
N TYR A 224 -15.65 21.71 -28.43
CA TYR A 224 -16.29 22.99 -28.13
C TYR A 224 -17.05 23.55 -29.35
N LYS A 225 -16.42 23.51 -30.54
CA LYS A 225 -17.07 23.85 -31.81
C LYS A 225 -18.30 22.98 -32.10
N ALA A 226 -18.27 21.70 -31.74
CA ALA A 226 -19.42 20.79 -31.90
C ALA A 226 -20.55 21.10 -30.92
N HIS A 227 -20.25 21.37 -29.64
CA HIS A 227 -21.22 21.78 -28.63
C HIS A 227 -21.90 23.11 -28.99
N VAL A 228 -21.14 24.14 -29.37
CA VAL A 228 -21.70 25.43 -29.80
C VAL A 228 -22.65 25.25 -31.01
N ARG A 229 -22.27 24.41 -31.99
CA ARG A 229 -23.13 24.07 -33.14
C ARG A 229 -24.33 23.18 -32.78
N ALA A 230 -24.33 22.49 -31.63
CA ALA A 230 -25.48 21.73 -31.16
C ALA A 230 -26.48 22.66 -30.46
N GLU A 231 -26.02 23.54 -29.58
CA GLU A 231 -26.87 24.55 -28.93
C GLU A 231 -27.42 25.59 -29.91
N GLN A 232 -26.63 26.02 -30.91
CA GLN A 232 -27.14 26.91 -31.96
C GLN A 232 -28.32 26.27 -32.70
N ARG A 233 -28.22 25.00 -33.13
CA ARG A 233 -29.32 24.30 -33.81
C ARG A 233 -30.54 24.13 -32.90
N ARG A 234 -30.35 23.77 -31.63
CA ARG A 234 -31.44 23.70 -30.64
C ARG A 234 -32.16 25.04 -30.48
N TRP A 235 -31.43 26.16 -30.51
CA TRP A 235 -32.02 27.50 -30.46
C TRP A 235 -32.75 27.83 -31.76
N GLU A 236 -32.17 27.53 -32.93
CA GLU A 236 -32.80 27.72 -34.25
C GLU A 236 -34.11 26.92 -34.38
N GLU A 237 -34.12 25.65 -34.01
CA GLU A 237 -35.29 24.77 -33.96
C GLU A 237 -36.41 25.33 -33.04
N GLN A 238 -36.02 25.88 -31.88
CA GLN A 238 -36.95 26.52 -30.94
C GLN A 238 -37.53 27.84 -31.49
N GLN A 239 -36.70 28.66 -32.14
CA GLN A 239 -37.16 29.90 -32.78
C GLN A 239 -38.07 29.61 -33.97
N GLU A 240 -37.73 28.66 -34.85
CA GLU A 240 -38.58 28.24 -35.95
C GLU A 240 -39.93 27.72 -35.42
N THR A 241 -39.92 26.87 -34.40
CA THR A 241 -41.13 26.38 -33.72
C THR A 241 -41.98 27.53 -33.14
N SER A 242 -41.34 28.55 -32.55
CA SER A 242 -42.01 29.73 -31.98
C SER A 242 -42.62 30.61 -33.06
N VAL A 243 -41.87 30.89 -34.13
CA VAL A 243 -42.31 31.68 -35.28
C VAL A 243 -43.44 30.96 -36.03
N ALA A 244 -43.33 29.66 -36.26
CA ALA A 244 -44.39 28.84 -36.88
C ALA A 244 -45.69 28.89 -36.07
N LYS A 245 -45.63 28.80 -34.73
CA LYS A 245 -46.81 28.95 -33.86
C LYS A 245 -47.42 30.36 -33.96
N ARG A 246 -46.60 31.42 -33.98
CA ARG A 246 -47.06 32.81 -34.14
C ARG A 246 -47.68 33.06 -35.51
N ILE A 247 -47.10 32.52 -36.58
CA ILE A 247 -47.66 32.60 -37.94
C ILE A 247 -48.98 31.84 -38.02
N LEU A 248 -49.06 30.61 -37.47
CA LEU A 248 -50.29 29.82 -37.45
C LEU A 248 -51.44 30.57 -36.75
N PHE A 249 -51.14 31.22 -35.61
CA PHE A 249 -52.11 32.04 -34.87
C PHE A 249 -52.50 33.31 -35.64
N ALA A 250 -51.54 34.06 -36.19
CA ALA A 250 -51.83 35.26 -36.97
C ALA A 250 -52.62 34.95 -38.26
N VAL A 251 -52.35 33.81 -38.91
CA VAL A 251 -53.10 33.34 -40.08
C VAL A 251 -54.50 32.87 -39.69
N SER A 252 -54.70 32.25 -38.53
CA SER A 252 -56.04 31.90 -38.06
C SER A 252 -56.86 33.14 -37.71
N GLU A 253 -56.27 34.12 -37.00
CA GLU A 253 -56.92 35.41 -36.78
C GLU A 253 -57.27 36.13 -38.09
N ALA A 254 -56.32 36.24 -39.02
CA ALA A 254 -56.55 36.90 -40.30
C ALA A 254 -57.65 36.20 -41.12
N LYS A 255 -57.76 34.87 -41.02
CA LYS A 255 -58.81 34.08 -41.67
C LYS A 255 -60.19 34.30 -41.06
N GLU A 256 -60.30 34.39 -39.73
CA GLU A 256 -61.59 34.68 -39.08
C GLU A 256 -61.97 36.18 -39.17
N LYS A 257 -60.99 37.08 -39.20
CA LYS A 257 -61.18 38.51 -39.53
C LYS A 257 -61.69 38.65 -40.96
N TRP A 258 -61.02 38.06 -41.96
CA TRP A 258 -61.47 38.09 -43.35
C TRP A 258 -62.86 37.44 -43.56
N LYS A 259 -63.17 36.34 -42.88
CA LYS A 259 -64.53 35.77 -42.86
C LYS A 259 -65.57 36.75 -42.33
N SER A 260 -65.32 37.36 -41.18
CA SER A 260 -66.28 38.28 -40.54
C SER A 260 -66.39 39.62 -41.30
N GLU A 261 -65.33 40.08 -41.93
CA GLU A 261 -65.34 41.20 -42.89
C GLU A 261 -66.14 40.84 -44.15
N LEU A 262 -65.97 39.64 -44.71
CA LEU A 262 -66.77 39.16 -45.85
C LEU A 262 -68.27 39.03 -45.50
N GLU A 263 -68.58 38.64 -44.27
CA GLU A 263 -69.93 38.54 -43.71
C GLU A 263 -70.56 39.92 -43.42
N ASN A 264 -69.73 40.93 -43.09
CA ASN A 264 -70.13 42.31 -42.80
C ASN A 264 -70.22 43.22 -44.04
N MET A 265 -69.30 43.09 -45.01
CA MET A 265 -69.39 43.74 -46.33
C MET A 265 -70.67 43.32 -47.07
N LYS A 266 -71.19 42.12 -46.77
CA LYS A 266 -72.47 41.61 -47.26
C LYS A 266 -73.71 42.34 -46.71
N LYS A 267 -73.55 43.18 -45.67
CA LYS A 267 -74.67 43.70 -44.85
C LYS A 267 -74.78 45.23 -44.76
N THR A 268 -73.68 45.99 -44.89
CA THR A 268 -73.72 47.45 -44.72
C THR A 268 -72.76 48.23 -45.60
N VAL A 269 -73.28 49.31 -46.18
CA VAL A 269 -72.59 50.45 -46.80
C VAL A 269 -73.10 51.71 -46.08
N MET A 270 -72.41 52.86 -46.23
CA MET A 270 -72.74 54.20 -45.66
C MET A 270 -72.20 54.45 -44.22
N PRO A 271 -72.11 55.71 -43.73
CA PRO A 271 -71.35 56.78 -44.39
C PRO A 271 -70.56 57.72 -43.44
N GLY A 272 -69.36 58.15 -43.86
CA GLY A 272 -68.79 59.47 -43.48
C GLY A 272 -68.60 59.75 -41.98
N LYS A 273 -69.55 60.46 -41.35
CA LYS A 273 -69.34 61.12 -40.05
C LYS A 273 -69.25 60.17 -38.86
N GLU A 274 -69.96 59.04 -38.88
CA GLU A 274 -69.77 58.00 -37.85
C GLU A 274 -68.37 57.38 -37.91
N LEU A 275 -67.70 57.45 -39.07
CA LEU A 275 -66.30 57.04 -39.21
C LEU A 275 -65.38 58.08 -38.57
N GLU A 276 -65.66 59.39 -38.71
CA GLU A 276 -64.87 60.45 -38.08
C GLU A 276 -64.90 60.35 -36.55
N GLU A 277 -66.07 60.17 -35.94
CA GLU A 277 -66.16 59.98 -34.48
C GLU A 277 -65.52 58.66 -34.01
N LYS A 278 -65.68 57.56 -34.78
CA LYS A 278 -64.95 56.31 -34.50
C LYS A 278 -63.45 56.47 -34.61
N ILE A 279 -62.93 57.21 -35.60
CA ILE A 279 -61.50 57.51 -35.72
C ILE A 279 -61.00 58.25 -34.49
N HIS A 280 -61.70 59.28 -34.01
CA HIS A 280 -61.30 60.02 -32.78
C HIS A 280 -61.49 59.22 -31.47
N SER A 281 -62.31 58.15 -31.48
CA SER A 281 -62.39 57.19 -30.38
C SER A 281 -61.24 56.20 -30.42
N LEU A 282 -61.00 55.58 -31.57
CA LEU A 282 -59.95 54.59 -31.80
C LEU A 282 -58.54 55.19 -31.69
N GLN A 283 -58.35 56.47 -32.05
CA GLN A 283 -57.09 57.18 -31.82
C GLN A 283 -56.76 57.32 -30.32
N ARG A 284 -57.73 57.71 -29.48
CA ARG A 284 -57.51 57.78 -28.02
C ARG A 284 -57.33 56.41 -27.39
N GLU A 285 -58.05 55.39 -27.88
CA GLU A 285 -57.84 54.01 -27.44
C GLU A 285 -56.44 53.50 -27.83
N LEU A 286 -55.96 53.82 -29.05
CA LEU A 286 -54.61 53.52 -29.52
C LEU A 286 -53.54 54.25 -28.69
N GLU A 287 -53.69 55.56 -28.44
CA GLU A 287 -52.77 56.35 -27.59
C GLU A 287 -52.68 55.82 -26.16
N LEU A 288 -53.79 55.30 -25.60
CA LEU A 288 -53.79 54.62 -24.31
C LEU A 288 -53.06 53.26 -24.39
N LYS A 289 -53.29 52.46 -25.43
CA LYS A 289 -52.61 51.17 -25.61
C LYS A 289 -51.10 51.32 -25.88
N ASP A 290 -50.69 52.35 -26.62
CA ASP A 290 -49.28 52.70 -26.85
C ASP A 290 -48.58 53.17 -25.56
N GLN A 291 -49.31 53.58 -24.52
CA GLN A 291 -48.77 53.87 -23.19
C GLN A 291 -48.81 52.64 -22.26
N GLU A 292 -49.92 51.89 -22.25
CA GLU A 292 -50.10 50.68 -21.42
C GLU A 292 -49.15 49.54 -21.83
N VAL A 293 -49.05 49.22 -23.12
CA VAL A 293 -48.30 48.05 -23.61
C VAL A 293 -46.81 48.13 -23.26
N PRO A 294 -46.10 49.26 -23.44
CA PRO A 294 -44.71 49.38 -22.99
C PRO A 294 -44.53 49.31 -21.46
N VAL A 295 -45.56 49.61 -20.66
CA VAL A 295 -45.50 49.43 -19.20
C VAL A 295 -45.69 47.96 -18.84
N ALA A 296 -46.69 47.28 -19.40
CA ALA A 296 -46.92 45.86 -19.20
C ALA A 296 -45.73 45.00 -19.66
N VAL A 297 -45.16 45.29 -20.84
CA VAL A 297 -43.96 44.60 -21.36
C VAL A 297 -42.75 44.85 -20.44
N ARG A 298 -42.57 46.05 -19.89
CA ARG A 298 -41.50 46.31 -18.91
C ARG A 298 -41.71 45.56 -17.59
N ALA A 299 -42.96 45.39 -17.14
CA ALA A 299 -43.29 44.64 -15.93
C ALA A 299 -43.01 43.14 -16.09
N GLU A 300 -43.52 42.50 -17.15
CA GLU A 300 -43.25 41.07 -17.41
C GLU A 300 -41.77 40.81 -17.72
N LEU A 301 -41.07 41.72 -18.40
CA LEU A 301 -39.63 41.61 -18.64
C LEU A 301 -38.81 41.76 -17.34
N ALA A 302 -39.24 42.61 -16.40
CA ALA A 302 -38.63 42.70 -15.07
C ALA A 302 -38.88 41.43 -14.24
N LYS A 303 -40.10 40.89 -14.29
CA LYS A 303 -40.48 39.62 -13.64
C LYS A 303 -39.67 38.45 -14.19
N ALA A 304 -39.62 38.25 -15.51
CA ALA A 304 -38.83 37.20 -16.14
C ALA A 304 -37.33 37.30 -15.81
N ARG A 305 -36.76 38.52 -15.71
CA ARG A 305 -35.39 38.73 -15.21
C ARG A 305 -35.22 38.32 -13.75
N SER A 306 -36.20 38.59 -12.89
CA SER A 306 -36.14 38.18 -11.48
C SER A 306 -36.27 36.66 -11.29
N GLU A 307 -37.12 36.01 -12.10
CA GLU A 307 -37.29 34.56 -12.12
C GLU A 307 -36.03 33.86 -12.64
N TRP A 308 -35.44 34.34 -13.74
CA TRP A 308 -34.17 33.83 -14.28
C TRP A 308 -32.98 34.04 -13.33
N ASN A 309 -32.85 35.22 -12.71
CA ASN A 309 -31.82 35.47 -11.71
C ASN A 309 -31.95 34.49 -10.52
N LYS A 310 -33.19 34.22 -10.08
CA LYS A 310 -33.46 33.25 -9.01
C LYS A 310 -33.08 31.83 -9.43
N GLU A 311 -33.53 31.38 -10.60
CA GLU A 311 -33.21 30.05 -11.13
C GLU A 311 -31.69 29.82 -11.27
N LYS A 312 -30.96 30.82 -11.78
CA LYS A 312 -29.49 30.75 -11.89
C LYS A 312 -28.79 30.76 -10.52
N GLN A 313 -29.33 31.49 -9.55
CA GLN A 313 -28.80 31.45 -8.17
C GLN A 313 -29.04 30.09 -7.51
N GLU A 314 -30.21 29.47 -7.71
CA GLU A 314 -30.49 28.11 -7.24
C GLU A 314 -29.65 27.05 -7.95
N GLU A 315 -29.35 27.23 -9.24
CA GLU A 315 -28.44 26.34 -9.99
C GLU A 315 -27.00 26.44 -9.47
N ILE A 316 -26.51 27.65 -9.19
CA ILE A 316 -25.20 27.87 -8.54
C ILE A 316 -25.17 27.18 -7.17
N HIS A 317 -26.21 27.31 -6.35
CA HIS A 317 -26.27 26.64 -5.05
C HIS A 317 -26.31 25.12 -5.16
N ARG A 318 -27.11 24.54 -6.07
CA ARG A 318 -27.09 23.08 -6.32
C ARG A 318 -25.72 22.57 -6.75
N ILE A 319 -24.98 23.34 -7.56
CA ILE A 319 -23.60 22.99 -7.97
C ILE A 319 -22.63 23.11 -6.79
N GLN A 320 -22.79 24.12 -5.91
CA GLN A 320 -21.99 24.25 -4.69
C GLN A 320 -22.23 23.08 -3.72
N GLU A 321 -23.50 22.75 -3.44
CA GLU A 321 -23.90 21.63 -2.58
C GLU A 321 -23.36 20.29 -3.11
N GLN A 322 -23.48 20.02 -4.42
CA GLN A 322 -22.94 18.80 -5.02
C GLN A 322 -21.41 18.75 -4.91
N ASN A 323 -20.69 19.83 -5.23
CA ASN A 323 -19.23 19.87 -5.10
C ASN A 323 -18.79 19.63 -3.63
N GLU A 324 -19.49 20.24 -2.66
CA GLU A 324 -19.19 20.04 -1.23
C GLU A 324 -19.48 18.61 -0.76
N GLU A 325 -20.46 17.92 -1.34
CA GLU A 325 -20.71 16.50 -1.07
C GLU A 325 -19.66 15.61 -1.74
N ASP A 326 -19.33 15.85 -3.01
CA ASP A 326 -18.31 15.11 -3.77
C ASP A 326 -16.92 15.22 -3.10
N TYR A 327 -16.54 16.41 -2.62
CA TYR A 327 -15.30 16.60 -1.85
C TYR A 327 -15.32 15.87 -0.50
N ARG A 328 -16.47 15.81 0.19
CA ARG A 328 -16.61 15.08 1.45
C ARG A 328 -16.54 13.56 1.21
N GLN A 329 -17.24 13.05 0.20
CA GLN A 329 -17.19 11.65 -0.20
C GLN A 329 -15.77 11.22 -0.60
N PHE A 330 -15.06 12.02 -1.39
CA PHE A 330 -13.67 11.77 -1.76
C PHE A 330 -12.73 11.67 -0.53
N LEU A 331 -12.87 12.58 0.43
CA LEU A 331 -12.06 12.56 1.67
C LEU A 331 -12.41 11.34 2.55
N ASP A 332 -13.68 10.99 2.64
CA ASP A 332 -14.15 9.83 3.40
C ASP A 332 -13.70 8.52 2.76
N ASP A 333 -13.76 8.38 1.43
CA ASP A 333 -13.26 7.21 0.70
C ASP A 333 -11.73 7.07 0.84
N HIS A 334 -10.98 8.16 0.76
CA HIS A 334 -9.53 8.12 1.01
C HIS A 334 -9.21 7.73 2.47
N ARG A 335 -9.95 8.25 3.45
CA ARG A 335 -9.80 7.87 4.87
C ARG A 335 -10.14 6.40 5.08
N ASN A 336 -11.23 5.92 4.49
CA ASN A 336 -11.67 4.53 4.56
C ASN A 336 -10.63 3.61 3.91
N LYS A 337 -10.08 3.99 2.75
CA LYS A 337 -9.07 3.18 2.07
C LYS A 337 -7.74 3.08 2.83
N ILE A 338 -7.33 4.17 3.48
CA ILE A 338 -6.17 4.15 4.40
C ILE A 338 -6.46 3.22 5.59
N ASN A 339 -7.66 3.27 6.16
CA ASN A 339 -8.05 2.40 7.26
C ASN A 339 -8.09 0.92 6.86
N GLU A 340 -8.59 0.58 5.66
CA GLU A 340 -8.55 -0.79 5.10
C GLU A 340 -7.12 -1.31 4.98
N VAL A 341 -6.23 -0.53 4.35
CA VAL A 341 -4.82 -0.94 4.15
C VAL A 341 -4.10 -1.09 5.49
N LEU A 342 -4.37 -0.20 6.46
CA LEU A 342 -3.84 -0.32 7.82
C LEU A 342 -4.44 -1.49 8.61
N ALA A 343 -5.67 -1.94 8.30
CA ALA A 343 -6.27 -3.12 8.91
C ALA A 343 -5.65 -4.41 8.33
N ALA A 344 -5.58 -4.51 7.00
CA ALA A 344 -4.95 -5.64 6.31
C ALA A 344 -3.47 -5.82 6.73
N ALA A 345 -2.68 -4.74 6.74
CA ALA A 345 -1.29 -4.79 7.17
C ALA A 345 -1.11 -5.23 8.63
N LYS A 346 -2.05 -4.90 9.53
CA LYS A 346 -2.06 -5.41 10.91
C LYS A 346 -2.42 -6.89 10.97
N GLU A 347 -3.40 -7.32 10.19
CA GLU A 347 -3.82 -8.72 10.12
C GLU A 347 -2.69 -9.61 9.59
N ASP A 348 -2.01 -9.19 8.53
CA ASP A 348 -0.91 -9.94 7.92
C ASP A 348 0.34 -9.95 8.81
N PHE A 349 0.65 -8.86 9.52
CA PHE A 349 1.67 -8.87 10.56
C PHE A 349 1.34 -9.84 11.71
N LEU A 350 0.06 -9.94 12.10
CA LEU A 350 -0.37 -10.91 13.11
C LEU A 350 -0.30 -12.36 12.59
N LYS A 351 -0.63 -12.62 11.32
CA LYS A 351 -0.43 -13.94 10.67
C LYS A 351 1.04 -14.33 10.69
N GLN A 352 1.93 -13.48 10.18
CA GLN A 352 3.38 -13.70 10.16
C GLN A 352 3.94 -13.95 11.56
N LYS A 353 3.47 -13.19 12.57
CA LYS A 353 3.86 -13.41 13.97
C LYS A 353 3.40 -14.77 14.51
N MET A 354 2.17 -15.20 14.23
CA MET A 354 1.67 -16.51 14.65
C MET A 354 2.39 -17.67 13.95
N GLU A 355 2.65 -17.54 12.65
CA GLU A 355 3.39 -18.52 11.85
C GLU A 355 4.83 -18.67 12.34
N LEU A 356 5.54 -17.56 12.61
CA LEU A 356 6.89 -17.59 13.18
C LEU A 356 6.91 -18.19 14.59
N LEU A 357 5.91 -17.91 15.43
CA LEU A 357 5.79 -18.53 16.75
C LEU A 357 5.58 -20.05 16.63
N LEU A 358 4.68 -20.51 15.76
CA LEU A 358 4.46 -21.94 15.50
C LEU A 358 5.71 -22.62 14.92
N GLN A 359 6.45 -21.94 14.04
CA GLN A 359 7.74 -22.42 13.56
C GLN A 359 8.74 -22.60 14.71
N LYS A 360 8.84 -21.64 15.65
CA LYS A 360 9.78 -21.77 16.78
C LYS A 360 9.32 -22.79 17.84
N GLU A 361 8.01 -22.95 18.05
CA GLU A 361 7.46 -24.04 18.87
C GLU A 361 7.85 -25.41 18.29
N THR A 362 7.67 -25.61 16.98
CA THR A 362 7.99 -26.88 16.30
C THR A 362 9.50 -27.14 16.18
N GLU A 363 10.33 -26.12 15.96
CA GLU A 363 11.79 -26.24 16.04
C GLU A 363 12.25 -26.67 17.44
N LEU A 364 11.74 -26.04 18.51
CA LEU A 364 12.08 -26.39 19.89
C LEU A 364 11.61 -27.80 20.25
N GLN A 365 10.40 -28.18 19.88
CA GLN A 365 9.87 -29.53 20.11
C GLN A 365 10.71 -30.59 19.37
N ALA A 366 11.10 -30.34 18.12
CA ALA A 366 11.95 -31.26 17.36
C ALA A 366 13.34 -31.43 18.02
N CYS A 367 13.95 -30.35 18.50
CA CYS A 367 15.20 -30.39 19.26
C CYS A 367 15.07 -31.19 20.57
N LEU A 368 14.00 -30.97 21.35
CA LEU A 368 13.73 -31.71 22.59
C LEU A 368 13.54 -33.21 22.32
N ASP A 369 12.76 -33.57 21.29
CA ASP A 369 12.57 -34.97 20.91
C ASP A 369 13.84 -35.61 20.34
N GLN A 370 14.73 -34.84 19.70
CA GLN A 370 16.05 -35.31 19.28
C GLN A 370 16.94 -35.58 20.50
N SER A 371 17.14 -34.61 21.39
CA SER A 371 17.99 -34.79 22.58
C SER A 371 17.45 -35.91 23.50
N ARG A 372 16.13 -36.09 23.57
CA ARG A 372 15.51 -37.23 24.27
C ARG A 372 15.86 -38.57 23.62
N ARG A 373 15.78 -38.68 22.29
CA ARG A 373 16.18 -39.89 21.54
C ARG A 373 17.67 -40.18 21.68
N GLU A 374 18.52 -39.17 21.61
CA GLU A 374 19.98 -39.27 21.80
C GLU A 374 20.32 -39.73 23.21
N TRP A 375 19.73 -39.12 24.24
CA TRP A 375 19.91 -39.53 25.64
C TRP A 375 19.45 -40.97 25.87
N THR A 376 18.28 -41.37 25.37
CA THR A 376 17.80 -42.76 25.47
C THR A 376 18.74 -43.74 24.75
N MET A 377 19.31 -43.38 23.60
CA MET A 377 20.29 -44.22 22.91
C MET A 377 21.61 -44.31 23.67
N GLN A 378 22.10 -43.20 24.24
CA GLN A 378 23.34 -43.17 25.02
C GLN A 378 23.21 -43.97 26.32
N GLU A 379 22.07 -43.85 27.00
CA GLU A 379 21.77 -44.61 28.22
C GLU A 379 21.60 -46.11 27.92
N ALA A 380 20.93 -46.47 26.82
CA ALA A 380 20.85 -47.86 26.36
C ALA A 380 22.25 -48.44 26.04
N ARG A 381 23.14 -47.67 25.39
CA ARG A 381 24.53 -48.06 25.16
C ARG A 381 25.33 -48.20 26.45
N ARG A 382 25.11 -47.32 27.45
CA ARG A 382 25.75 -47.39 28.77
C ARG A 382 25.35 -48.68 29.49
N ILE A 383 24.04 -48.96 29.56
CA ILE A 383 23.50 -50.18 30.18
C ILE A 383 23.98 -51.43 29.44
N GLN A 384 24.05 -51.41 28.10
CA GLN A 384 24.58 -52.52 27.31
C GLN A 384 26.08 -52.76 27.59
N LEU A 385 26.90 -51.70 27.67
CA LEU A 385 28.32 -51.82 28.01
C LEU A 385 28.52 -52.35 29.44
N GLU A 386 27.72 -51.88 30.38
CA GLU A 386 27.70 -52.38 31.76
C GLU A 386 27.33 -53.88 31.79
N LEU A 387 26.28 -54.30 31.08
CA LEU A 387 25.91 -55.71 30.97
C LEU A 387 27.01 -56.58 30.36
N CYS A 388 27.65 -56.17 29.27
CA CYS A 388 28.76 -56.93 28.68
C CYS A 388 29.98 -57.01 29.61
N GLN A 389 30.29 -55.95 30.37
CA GLN A 389 31.34 -56.02 31.41
C GLN A 389 30.95 -56.98 32.54
N TYR A 390 29.65 -57.08 32.86
CA TYR A 390 29.17 -58.01 33.89
C TYR A 390 29.25 -59.46 33.41
N GLU A 391 28.97 -59.72 32.13
CA GLU A 391 29.14 -61.02 31.47
C GLU A 391 30.61 -61.45 31.45
N GLU A 392 31.54 -60.56 31.06
CA GLU A 392 32.98 -60.84 31.05
C GLU A 392 33.58 -61.02 32.47
N ASP A 393 33.14 -60.22 33.45
CA ASP A 393 33.52 -60.41 34.86
C ASP A 393 33.02 -61.79 35.36
N ILE A 394 31.80 -62.21 35.03
CA ILE A 394 31.28 -63.56 35.37
C ILE A 394 32.10 -64.67 34.68
N LEU A 395 32.41 -64.53 33.39
CA LEU A 395 33.21 -65.50 32.64
C LEU A 395 34.61 -65.65 33.24
N THR A 396 35.27 -64.54 33.56
CA THR A 396 36.58 -64.52 34.24
C THR A 396 36.52 -65.24 35.59
N VAL A 397 35.47 -64.98 36.37
CA VAL A 397 35.26 -65.59 37.70
C VAL A 397 34.97 -67.09 37.59
N LEU A 398 34.18 -67.51 36.62
CA LEU A 398 33.96 -68.93 36.34
C LEU A 398 35.27 -69.59 35.91
N GLU A 399 36.06 -68.97 35.02
CA GLU A 399 37.34 -69.52 34.57
C GLU A 399 38.32 -69.69 35.74
N LEU A 400 38.36 -68.74 36.70
CA LEU A 400 39.14 -68.86 37.93
C LEU A 400 38.63 -69.98 38.85
N LEU A 401 37.32 -70.07 39.09
CA LEU A 401 36.74 -71.14 39.92
C LEU A 401 36.94 -72.54 39.31
N LEU A 402 36.83 -72.66 37.98
CA LEU A 402 37.16 -73.88 37.23
C LEU A 402 38.65 -74.25 37.42
N LYS A 403 39.56 -73.28 37.25
CA LYS A 403 41.00 -73.45 37.49
C LYS A 403 41.34 -73.79 38.94
N ASP A 404 40.54 -73.37 39.92
CA ASP A 404 40.78 -73.65 41.33
C ASP A 404 40.23 -75.02 41.77
N THR A 405 39.07 -75.45 41.27
CA THR A 405 38.60 -76.85 41.47
C THR A 405 39.58 -77.88 40.87
N GLN A 406 40.26 -77.55 39.77
CA GLN A 406 41.38 -78.35 39.22
C GLN A 406 42.63 -78.36 40.11
N LYS A 407 42.71 -77.50 41.14
CA LYS A 407 43.85 -77.34 42.05
C LYS A 407 43.53 -77.67 43.51
N GLU A 408 42.36 -78.24 43.81
CA GLU A 408 41.96 -78.68 45.16
C GLU A 408 42.72 -79.95 45.61
N HIS A 409 44.05 -79.84 45.70
CA HIS A 409 44.94 -80.76 46.39
C HIS A 409 46.11 -80.07 47.12
N VAL A 410 46.18 -78.74 47.14
CA VAL A 410 47.21 -77.95 47.86
C VAL A 410 46.58 -76.92 48.79
N SER A 411 46.95 -76.99 50.07
CA SER A 411 46.39 -76.18 51.15
C SER A 411 46.79 -74.71 51.06
N GLY A 412 45.81 -73.81 51.21
CA GLY A 412 46.00 -72.37 51.35
C GLY A 412 44.71 -71.68 51.76
N SER A 413 44.80 -70.66 52.61
CA SER A 413 43.64 -70.03 53.26
C SER A 413 42.62 -69.44 52.27
N GLU A 414 41.33 -69.75 52.49
CA GLU A 414 40.25 -69.40 51.56
C GLU A 414 39.95 -67.89 51.50
N ASP A 415 39.92 -67.20 52.65
CA ASP A 415 39.61 -65.77 52.74
C ASP A 415 40.48 -64.91 51.81
N LYS A 416 41.75 -65.30 51.65
CA LYS A 416 42.69 -64.56 50.81
C LYS A 416 42.41 -64.76 49.32
N ARG A 417 42.01 -65.96 48.91
CA ARG A 417 41.63 -66.26 47.51
C ARG A 417 40.32 -65.56 47.12
N LEU A 418 39.38 -65.44 48.05
CA LEU A 418 38.14 -64.67 47.84
C LEU A 418 38.43 -63.18 47.65
N ALA A 419 39.35 -62.60 48.43
CA ALA A 419 39.78 -61.21 48.25
C ALA A 419 40.45 -60.97 46.88
N ASP A 420 41.32 -61.89 46.45
CA ASP A 420 41.99 -61.82 45.13
C ASP A 420 40.97 -61.94 43.96
N LEU A 421 39.94 -62.80 44.09
CA LEU A 421 38.84 -62.88 43.11
C LEU A 421 38.03 -61.57 43.03
N VAL A 422 37.63 -61.03 44.19
CA VAL A 422 36.91 -59.75 44.28
C VAL A 422 37.73 -58.59 43.69
N SER A 423 39.07 -58.63 43.85
CA SER A 423 39.99 -57.66 43.27
C SER A 423 40.27 -57.83 41.77
N THR A 424 39.85 -58.95 41.16
CA THR A 424 40.05 -59.22 39.73
C THR A 424 38.90 -58.70 38.86
N CYS A 425 37.70 -58.54 39.44
CA CYS A 425 36.54 -58.00 38.73
C CYS A 425 36.66 -56.48 38.57
N SER A 426 36.32 -55.95 37.38
CA SER A 426 36.35 -54.52 37.10
C SER A 426 35.18 -53.76 37.76
N SER A 427 34.09 -54.48 38.04
CA SER A 427 32.78 -53.89 38.33
C SER A 427 32.30 -54.01 39.78
N LYS A 428 31.54 -53.00 40.24
CA LYS A 428 31.28 -52.73 41.67
C LYS A 428 30.16 -53.58 42.33
N TRP A 429 29.50 -54.46 41.59
CA TRP A 429 28.29 -55.17 42.06
C TRP A 429 28.55 -56.58 42.59
N VAL A 430 29.75 -57.13 42.38
CA VAL A 430 30.05 -58.54 42.70
C VAL A 430 30.24 -58.73 44.21
N SER A 431 29.13 -58.86 44.92
CA SER A 431 29.10 -59.11 46.36
C SER A 431 29.76 -60.44 46.71
N VAL A 432 30.48 -60.51 47.83
CA VAL A 432 31.03 -61.76 48.39
C VAL A 432 29.94 -62.84 48.51
N ARG A 433 28.71 -62.46 48.89
CA ARG A 433 27.54 -63.36 48.96
C ARG A 433 27.03 -63.89 47.61
N TYR A 434 27.40 -63.24 46.51
CA TYR A 434 27.13 -63.74 45.15
C TYR A 434 28.22 -64.74 44.74
N PHE A 435 29.50 -64.39 44.98
CA PHE A 435 30.64 -65.29 44.79
C PHE A 435 30.50 -66.62 45.55
N GLU A 436 30.17 -66.58 46.84
CA GLU A 436 29.94 -67.75 47.69
C GLU A 436 28.89 -68.70 47.08
N LYS A 437 27.77 -68.14 46.60
CA LYS A 437 26.70 -68.90 45.95
C LYS A 437 27.13 -69.46 44.60
N LEU A 438 27.85 -68.69 43.79
CA LEU A 438 28.34 -69.13 42.49
C LEU A 438 29.37 -70.26 42.64
N LYS A 439 30.35 -70.11 43.56
CA LYS A 439 31.30 -71.17 43.95
C LYS A 439 30.57 -72.42 44.40
N ALA A 440 29.58 -72.31 45.30
CA ALA A 440 28.80 -73.45 45.78
C ALA A 440 28.01 -74.14 44.65
N CYS A 441 27.43 -73.39 43.71
CA CYS A 441 26.74 -73.96 42.55
C CYS A 441 27.71 -74.69 41.60
N VAL A 442 28.89 -74.13 41.33
CA VAL A 442 29.93 -74.73 40.48
C VAL A 442 30.52 -75.98 41.13
N GLN A 443 30.91 -75.91 42.42
CA GLN A 443 31.41 -77.06 43.17
C GLN A 443 30.35 -78.17 43.25
N LYS A 444 29.07 -77.82 43.48
CA LYS A 444 27.99 -78.83 43.43
C LYS A 444 27.86 -79.45 42.04
N ALA A 445 27.83 -78.66 40.97
CA ALA A 445 27.74 -79.19 39.61
C ALA A 445 28.90 -80.16 39.30
N PHE A 446 30.12 -79.86 39.74
CA PHE A 446 31.24 -80.79 39.67
C PHE A 446 31.04 -82.05 40.51
N GLN A 447 30.54 -81.94 41.75
CA GLN A 447 30.26 -83.11 42.60
C GLN A 447 29.17 -84.00 42.00
N ASP A 448 28.11 -83.42 41.44
CA ASP A 448 27.05 -84.14 40.74
C ASP A 448 27.62 -84.87 39.49
N ILE A 449 28.47 -84.20 38.69
CA ILE A 449 29.16 -84.79 37.51
C ILE A 449 30.15 -85.89 37.92
N LEU A 450 30.95 -85.69 38.97
CA LEU A 450 31.91 -86.67 39.47
C LEU A 450 31.24 -87.89 40.09
N SER A 451 30.09 -87.69 40.75
CA SER A 451 29.24 -88.78 41.25
C SER A 451 28.72 -89.62 40.07
N LEU A 452 28.15 -88.96 39.06
CA LEU A 452 27.67 -89.61 37.85
C LEU A 452 28.79 -90.38 37.10
N LEU A 453 30.00 -89.81 37.03
CA LEU A 453 31.16 -90.50 36.46
C LEU A 453 31.59 -91.71 37.30
N THR A 454 31.55 -91.61 38.62
CA THR A 454 31.98 -92.67 39.54
C THR A 454 30.98 -93.83 39.55
N GLU A 455 29.66 -93.56 39.51
CA GLU A 455 28.61 -94.58 39.36
C GLU A 455 28.74 -95.37 38.05
N ASN A 456 29.29 -94.76 36.99
CA ASN A 456 29.53 -95.43 35.70
C ASN A 456 30.88 -96.18 35.63
N ALA A 457 31.77 -96.07 36.62
CA ALA A 457 33.18 -96.45 36.48
C ALA A 457 33.64 -97.74 37.20
N ASN A 458 32.77 -98.42 37.97
CA ASN A 458 33.20 -99.59 38.77
C ASN A 458 32.02 -100.57 38.98
N PRO A 459 32.17 -101.91 38.85
CA PRO A 459 33.40 -102.69 38.66
C PRO A 459 33.43 -103.60 37.42
N GLN A 460 34.64 -103.84 36.88
CA GLN A 460 34.89 -104.97 35.95
C GLN A 460 36.30 -105.59 36.02
N TRP A 461 37.11 -105.30 37.05
CA TRP A 461 38.54 -105.64 37.10
C TRP A 461 38.95 -106.63 38.21
N GLU A 462 38.17 -107.69 38.42
CA GLU A 462 38.65 -108.91 39.11
C GLU A 462 38.36 -110.18 38.32
N LYS A 463 39.31 -110.58 37.45
CA LYS A 463 39.81 -111.96 37.28
C LYS A 463 40.80 -112.09 36.11
N VAL A 464 42.09 -112.01 36.42
CA VAL A 464 43.14 -112.75 35.69
C VAL A 464 43.97 -113.51 36.72
N CYS A 465 43.50 -114.70 37.06
CA CYS A 465 44.19 -115.71 37.87
C CYS A 465 43.66 -117.09 37.45
N SER A 466 44.29 -117.66 36.42
CA SER A 466 44.17 -119.05 35.95
C SER A 466 45.41 -119.36 35.13
#